data_AF-A0A7K4FBQ4-F1
#
_entry.id   AF-A0A7K4FBQ4-F1
#
_cell.length_a   1.000
_cell.length_b   1.000
_cell.length_c   1.000
_cell.angle_alpha   90.00
_cell.angle_beta   90.00
_cell.angle_gamma   90.00
#
_symmetry.space_group_name_H-M   'P 1'
#
loop_
_entity.id
_entity.type
_entity.pdbx_description
1 polymer ?
#
loop_
_entity_poly.entity_id
_entity_poly.type
_entity_poly.pdbx_seq_one_letter_code
_entity_poly.pdbx_strand_id
1 'polypeptide(L)' 'MAGKESTKLSIREIAIKGTVIALIVTIPSLFTFVVVWMILDDLFLGVILGAFVHFIAMGFSLKISKKLLVKK' A
#
# COMPACT_ATOMS: atom_id res chain seq x y z
N MET A 1 6.19 6.82 39.87
CA MET A 1 5.85 7.34 38.53
C MET A 1 6.48 6.40 37.50
N ALA A 2 5.74 5.41 37.01
CA ALA A 2 6.26 4.48 36.00
C ALA A 2 6.20 5.16 34.62
N GLY A 3 7.36 5.63 34.15
CA GLY A 3 7.51 6.15 32.80
C GLY A 3 7.18 5.06 31.79
N LYS A 4 6.08 5.23 31.07
CA LYS A 4 5.74 4.42 29.88
C LYS A 4 6.79 4.74 28.82
N GLU A 5 7.87 3.97 28.76
CA GLU A 5 8.75 3.97 27.59
C GLU A 5 7.93 3.47 26.40
N SER A 6 7.40 4.42 25.63
CA SER A 6 6.89 4.13 24.31
C SER A 6 8.06 3.57 23.52
N THR A 7 8.06 2.26 23.27
CA THR A 7 9.08 1.62 22.46
C THR A 7 8.98 2.23 21.06
N LYS A 8 9.77 3.26 20.79
CA LYS A 8 9.86 3.88 19.46
C LYS A 8 10.21 2.77 18.49
N LEU A 9 9.38 2.58 17.45
CA LEU A 9 9.69 1.66 16.37
C LEU A 9 11.06 2.04 15.80
N SER A 10 11.92 1.04 15.61
CA SER A 10 13.21 1.25 14.96
C SER A 10 12.97 1.73 13.53
N ILE A 11 13.83 2.62 13.01
CA ILE A 11 13.76 3.10 11.62
C ILE A 11 13.67 1.93 10.63
N ARG A 12 14.35 0.82 10.94
CA ARG A 12 14.30 -0.40 10.14
C ARG A 12 12.90 -1.04 10.11
N GLU A 13 12.20 -1.06 11.24
CA GLU A 13 10.84 -1.61 11.32
C GLU A 13 9.84 -0.70 10.58
N ILE A 14 10.02 0.61 10.66
CA ILE A 14 9.22 1.58 9.91
C ILE A 14 9.42 1.38 8.41
N ALA A 15 10.68 1.26 7.97
CA ALA A 15 11.00 1.01 6.57
C ALA A 15 10.34 -0.28 6.06
N ILE A 16 10.52 -1.41 6.77
CA ILE A 16 9.95 -2.69 6.35
C ILE A 16 8.42 -2.63 6.30
N LYS A 17 7.76 -2.11 7.35
CA LYS A 17 6.30 -2.00 7.37
C LYS A 17 5.76 -1.06 6.29
N GLY A 18 6.46 0.05 6.05
CA GLY A 18 6.14 1.01 4.98
C GLY A 18 6.29 0.38 3.59
N THR A 19 7.37 -0.37 3.34
CA THR A 19 7.58 -1.08 2.07
C THR A 19 6.49 -2.12 1.82
N VAL A 20 6.10 -2.90 2.84
CA VAL A 20 5.00 -3.88 2.70
C VAL A 20 3.70 -3.17 2.30
N ILE A 21 3.38 -2.05 2.95
CA ILE A 21 2.20 -1.23 2.61
C ILE A 21 2.30 -0.69 1.18
N ALA A 22 3.46 -0.17 0.77
CA ALA A 22 3.68 0.34 -0.58
C ALA A 22 3.47 -0.76 -1.63
N LEU A 23 3.99 -1.97 -1.40
CA LEU A 23 3.81 -3.11 -2.30
C LEU A 23 2.34 -3.52 -2.46
N ILE A 24 1.58 -3.53 -1.36
CA ILE A 24 0.13 -3.85 -1.37
C ILE A 24 -0.65 -2.83 -2.22
N VAL A 25 -0.19 -1.59 -2.31
CA VAL A 25 -0.83 -0.55 -3.14
C VAL A 25 -0.34 -0.64 -4.59
N THR A 26 0.98 -0.70 -4.81
CA THR A 26 1.60 -0.58 -6.13
C THR A 26 1.41 -1.81 -7.01
N ILE A 27 1.54 -3.02 -6.45
CA ILE A 27 1.42 -4.27 -7.23
C ILE A 27 0.05 -4.36 -7.93
N PRO A 28 -1.10 -4.28 -7.23
CA PRO A 28 -2.39 -4.39 -7.90
C PRO A 28 -2.70 -3.22 -8.85
N SER A 29 -2.26 -1.99 -8.54
CA SER A 29 -2.48 -0.84 -9.43
C SER A 29 -1.68 -0.97 -10.72
N LEU A 30 -0.40 -1.32 -10.61
CA LEU A 30 0.49 -1.46 -11.76
C LEU A 30 0.11 -2.68 -12.60
N PHE A 31 -0.24 -3.79 -11.94
CA PHE A 31 -0.75 -4.97 -12.63
C PHE A 31 -2.00 -4.66 -13.45
N THR A 32 -2.99 -3.97 -12.86
CA THR A 32 -4.21 -3.59 -13.58
C THR A 32 -3.91 -2.67 -14.76
N PHE A 33 -3.05 -1.66 -14.56
CA PHE A 33 -2.64 -0.76 -15.63
C PHE A 33 -2.02 -1.51 -16.82
N VAL A 34 -1.03 -2.38 -16.56
CA VAL A 34 -0.32 -3.12 -17.60
C VAL A 34 -1.24 -4.10 -18.32
N VAL A 35 -2.07 -4.84 -17.57
CA VAL A 35 -3.01 -5.82 -18.15
C VAL A 35 -4.04 -5.14 -19.05
N VAL A 36 -4.63 -4.02 -18.60
CA VAL A 36 -5.61 -3.30 -19.40
C VAL A 36 -4.97 -2.72 -20.66
N TRP A 37 -3.80 -2.08 -20.52
CA TRP A 37 -3.10 -1.53 -21.67
C TRP A 37 -2.73 -2.61 -22.69
N MET A 38 -2.25 -3.78 -22.24
CA MET A 38 -1.83 -4.86 -23.13
C MET A 38 -2.99 -5.57 -23.84
N ILE A 39 -4.17 -5.68 -23.21
CA ILE A 39 -5.31 -6.40 -23.79
C ILE A 39 -6.21 -5.48 -24.62
N LEU A 40 -6.40 -4.23 -24.19
CA LEU A 40 -7.32 -3.29 -24.85
C LEU A 40 -6.61 -2.32 -25.79
N ASP A 41 -5.26 -2.29 -25.81
CA ASP A 41 -4.44 -1.32 -26.54
C ASP A 41 -4.77 0.15 -26.20
N ASP A 42 -5.48 0.40 -25.10
CA ASP A 42 -5.90 1.72 -24.65
C ASP A 42 -5.12 2.13 -23.39
N LEU A 43 -4.10 2.98 -23.61
CA LEU A 43 -3.27 3.51 -22.55
C LEU A 43 -4.07 4.36 -21.55
N PHE A 44 -4.99 5.20 -22.02
CA PHE A 44 -5.74 6.11 -21.16
C PHE A 44 -6.71 5.35 -20.25
N LEU A 45 -7.41 4.36 -20.81
CA LEU A 45 -8.29 3.48 -20.05
C LEU A 45 -7.49 2.68 -19.01
N GLY A 46 -6.30 2.20 -19.38
CA GLY A 46 -5.36 1.57 -18.45
C GLY A 46 -4.97 2.49 -17.29
N VAL A 47 -4.61 3.75 -17.56
CA VAL A 47 -4.26 4.74 -16.52
C VAL A 47 -5.44 4.99 -15.59
N ILE A 48 -6.65 5.20 -16.13
CA ILE A 48 -7.85 5.48 -15.34
C ILE A 48 -8.19 4.31 -14.42
N LEU A 49 -8.22 3.08 -14.95
CA LEU A 49 -8.50 1.88 -14.14
C LEU A 49 -7.38 1.60 -13.14
N GLY A 50 -6.12 1.73 -13.54
CA GLY A 50 -4.97 1.59 -12.65
C GLY A 50 -5.02 2.57 -11.48
N ALA A 51 -5.36 3.83 -11.74
CA ALA A 51 -5.57 4.85 -10.71
C ALA A 51 -6.75 4.49 -9.80
N PHE A 52 -7.87 4.02 -10.36
CA PHE A 52 -9.03 3.61 -9.57
C PHE A 52 -8.68 2.46 -8.60
N VAL A 53 -7.97 1.44 -9.08
CA VAL A 53 -7.47 0.33 -8.26
C VAL A 53 -6.45 0.82 -7.22
N HIS A 54 -5.59 1.79 -7.57
CA HIS A 54 -4.64 2.38 -6.63
C HIS A 54 -5.33 3.00 -5.42
N PHE A 55 -6.38 3.80 -5.62
CA PHE A 55 -7.13 4.42 -4.53
C PHE A 55 -7.85 3.39 -3.66
N ILE A 56 -8.42 2.34 -4.26
CA ILE A 56 -9.03 1.23 -3.52
C ILE A 56 -7.97 0.54 -2.66
N ALA A 57 -6.84 0.15 -3.25
CA ALA A 57 -5.75 -0.49 -2.54
C ALA A 57 -5.19 0.39 -1.42
N MET A 58 -5.10 1.70 -1.62
CA MET A 58 -4.71 2.67 -0.59
C MET A 58 -5.69 2.64 0.60
N GLY A 59 -7.00 2.62 0.35
CA GLY A 59 -8.02 2.46 1.38
C GLY A 59 -7.89 1.16 2.18
N PHE A 60 -7.61 0.04 1.50
CA PHE A 60 -7.32 -1.24 2.15
C PHE A 60 -6.02 -1.23 2.94
N SER A 61 -4.98 -0.57 2.41
CA SER A 61 -3.67 -0.47 3.04
C SER A 61 -3.73 0.19 4.42
N LEU A 62 -4.63 1.17 4.62
CA LEU A 62 -4.87 1.82 5.91
C LEU A 62 -5.53 0.87 6.93
N LYS A 63 -6.38 -0.06 6.50
CA LYS A 63 -6.92 -1.09 7.39
C LYS A 63 -5.83 -2.08 7.82
N ILE A 64 -4.96 -2.45 6.89
CA ILE A 64 -3.87 -3.42 7.12
C ILE A 64 -2.76 -2.78 7.96
N SER A 65 -2.43 -1.51 7.71
CA SER A 65 -1.42 -0.76 8.46
C SER A 65 -1.78 -0.67 9.94
N LYS A 66 -3.05 -0.46 10.28
CA LYS A 66 -3.52 -0.48 11.68
C LYS A 66 -3.24 -1.82 12.36
N LYS A 67 -3.45 -2.96 11.69
CA LYS A 67 -3.14 -4.28 12.24
C LYS A 67 -1.62 -4.53 12.34
N LEU A 68 -0.84 -4.04 11.39
CA LEU A 68 0.62 -4.19 11.39
C LEU A 68 1.34 -3.23 12.35
N LEU A 69 0.76 -2.06 12.63
CA LEU A 69 1.35 -1.02 13.47
C LEU A 69 0.88 -1.07 14.93
N VAL A 70 -0.26 -1.70 15.23
CA VAL A 70 -0.66 -1.96 16.62
C VAL A 70 0.28 -3.04 17.19
N LYS A 71 1.26 -2.57 17.95
CA LYS A 71 2.14 -3.40 18.78
C LYS A 71 1.25 -4.06 19.85
N LYS A 72 1.19 -5.39 19.87
CA LYS A 72 0.72 -6.12 21.06
C LYS A 72 1.85 -6.16 22.08
#